data_AF-A0A522PWY4-F1
#
_entry.id   AF-A0A522PWY4-F1
#
_cell.length_a   1.000
_cell.length_b   1.000
_cell.length_c   1.000
_cell.angle_alpha   90.00
_cell.angle_beta   90.00
_cell.angle_gamma   90.00
#
_symmetry.space_group_name_H-M   'P 1'
#
loop_
_entity.id
_entity.type
_entity.pdbx_description
1 polymer ?
#
loop_
_entity_poly.entity_id
_entity_poly.type
_entity_poly.pdbx_seq_one_letter_code
_entity_poly.pdbx_strand_id
1 'polypeptide(L)'
;MVESSDAHDLPQERAFPDEPFACPHCGQMLAASVRVCPSCKAAIDPNEIVPPEAVIPVVEQVAPPPPKEYARFSWNIFFVTLGIWLVAALIAQRLLGPVKSQFVLGGLVVLSSVWVYRDAQAKNIPTPFRWSLGSVLLWMIIFPWYLARRRTPNAACPFIEGEGGRVARTLLFILLFFFLLSALMLLLKAPRKPASGGKTPDTHGSAAPAGKIAALRNSVAGQPLASAPSEASQT
;
A
#
# COMPACT_ATOMS: atom_id res chain seq x y z
N MET A 1 67.66 -43.60 -42.02
CA MET A 1 66.52 -44.46 -41.64
C MET A 1 65.37 -43.54 -41.31
N VAL A 2 64.44 -43.37 -42.24
CA VAL A 2 63.23 -42.56 -42.09
C VAL A 2 62.09 -43.56 -42.27
N GLU A 3 61.47 -43.95 -41.17
CA GLU A 3 60.28 -44.80 -41.16
C GLU A 3 59.06 -43.92 -41.49
N SER A 4 58.53 -44.09 -42.70
CA SER A 4 57.24 -43.53 -43.13
C SER A 4 56.15 -44.37 -42.50
N SER A 5 55.49 -43.83 -41.47
CA SER A 5 54.34 -44.44 -40.83
C SER A 5 53.07 -43.96 -41.53
N ASP A 6 52.75 -44.58 -42.67
CA ASP A 6 51.47 -44.42 -43.36
C ASP A 6 50.38 -45.14 -42.56
N ALA A 7 49.82 -44.43 -41.58
CA ALA A 7 48.62 -44.86 -40.87
C ALA A 7 47.42 -44.68 -41.80
N HIS A 8 46.91 -45.80 -42.32
CA HIS A 8 45.61 -45.87 -42.96
C HIS A 8 44.51 -45.43 -41.96
N ASP A 9 44.05 -44.19 -42.10
CA ASP A 9 42.76 -43.74 -41.54
C ASP A 9 41.65 -44.56 -42.22
N LEU A 10 41.11 -45.54 -41.50
CA LEU A 10 39.89 -46.21 -41.92
C LEU A 10 38.72 -45.21 -41.74
N PRO A 11 37.86 -45.02 -42.75
CA PRO A 11 36.75 -44.09 -42.66
C PRO A 11 35.83 -44.49 -41.51
N GLN A 12 35.74 -43.60 -40.52
CA GLN A 12 34.92 -43.76 -39.33
C GLN A 12 33.44 -43.66 -39.75
N GLU A 13 32.77 -44.81 -39.87
CA GLU A 13 31.35 -44.90 -40.24
C GLU A 13 30.51 -44.20 -39.16
N ARG A 14 29.97 -43.01 -39.46
CA ARG A 14 29.16 -42.25 -38.52
C ARG A 14 27.83 -42.96 -38.28
N ALA A 15 27.45 -43.10 -37.01
CA ALA A 15 26.15 -43.63 -36.63
C ALA A 15 25.01 -42.73 -37.14
N PHE A 16 23.89 -43.35 -37.52
CA PHE A 16 22.69 -42.60 -37.89
C PHE A 16 22.14 -41.81 -36.69
N PRO A 17 21.61 -40.59 -36.92
CA PRO A 17 21.01 -39.79 -35.85
C PRO A 17 19.74 -40.45 -35.30
N ASP A 18 19.54 -40.35 -34.00
CA ASP A 18 18.35 -40.87 -33.29
C ASP A 18 17.15 -39.90 -33.35
N GLU A 19 17.34 -38.69 -33.88
CA GLU A 19 16.32 -37.65 -34.00
C GLU A 19 15.85 -37.50 -35.46
N PRO A 20 14.61 -37.01 -35.70
CA PRO A 20 14.15 -36.70 -37.04
C PRO A 20 15.03 -35.67 -37.75
N PHE A 21 15.38 -35.94 -39.01
CA PHE A 21 16.28 -35.10 -39.80
C PHE A 21 15.72 -34.86 -41.20
N ALA A 22 16.19 -33.80 -41.86
CA ALA A 22 15.79 -33.48 -43.23
C ALA A 22 16.61 -34.28 -44.25
N CYS A 23 15.95 -34.81 -45.29
CA CYS A 23 16.62 -35.49 -46.40
C CYS A 23 17.59 -34.51 -47.12
N PRO A 24 18.87 -34.86 -47.33
CA PRO A 24 19.84 -33.96 -47.96
C PRO A 24 19.51 -33.65 -49.43
N HIS A 25 18.77 -34.52 -50.12
CA HIS A 25 18.44 -34.34 -51.54
C HIS A 25 17.14 -33.55 -51.78
N CYS A 26 16.13 -33.67 -50.92
CA CYS A 26 14.81 -33.04 -51.16
C CYS A 26 14.25 -32.25 -49.96
N GLY A 27 14.91 -32.23 -48.82
CA GLY A 27 14.50 -31.48 -47.63
C GLY A 27 13.32 -32.07 -46.86
N GLN A 28 12.73 -33.19 -47.30
CA GLN A 28 11.64 -33.85 -46.57
C GLN A 28 12.10 -34.29 -45.18
N MET A 29 11.31 -34.02 -44.14
CA MET A 29 11.58 -34.52 -42.79
C MET A 29 11.37 -36.04 -42.72
N LEU A 30 12.37 -36.75 -42.23
CA LEU A 30 12.42 -38.21 -42.12
C LEU A 30 12.59 -38.62 -40.65
N ALA A 31 12.08 -39.81 -40.31
CA ALA A 31 12.34 -40.42 -39.02
C ALA A 31 13.77 -41.01 -38.97
N ALA A 32 14.35 -41.08 -37.77
CA ALA A 32 15.70 -41.57 -37.48
C ALA A 32 16.06 -42.95 -38.09
N SER A 33 15.06 -43.82 -38.28
CA SER A 33 15.23 -45.16 -38.83
C SER A 33 15.22 -45.25 -40.36
N VAL A 34 14.91 -44.16 -41.07
CA VAL A 34 14.76 -44.18 -42.53
C VAL A 34 16.12 -44.10 -43.22
N ARG A 35 16.43 -45.11 -44.05
CA ARG A 35 17.68 -45.22 -44.82
C ARG A 35 17.54 -44.78 -46.28
N VAL A 36 16.31 -44.75 -46.79
CA VAL A 36 15.98 -44.36 -48.16
C VAL A 36 14.81 -43.39 -48.10
N CYS A 37 14.95 -42.21 -48.71
CA CYS A 37 13.90 -41.21 -48.69
C CYS A 37 12.68 -41.68 -49.50
N PRO A 38 11.47 -41.77 -48.92
CA PRO A 38 10.29 -42.23 -49.65
C PRO A 38 9.83 -41.25 -50.75
N SER A 39 10.24 -39.98 -50.67
CA SER A 39 9.86 -38.95 -51.63
C SER A 39 10.76 -38.97 -52.88
N CYS A 40 12.08 -38.84 -52.71
CA CYS A 40 13.03 -38.80 -53.84
C CYS A 40 13.65 -40.16 -54.18
N LYS A 41 13.42 -41.20 -53.37
CA LYS A 41 13.96 -42.57 -53.52
C LYS A 41 15.49 -42.67 -53.49
N ALA A 42 16.19 -41.61 -53.11
CA ALA A 42 17.63 -41.65 -52.91
C ALA A 42 17.99 -42.33 -51.58
N ALA A 43 19.07 -43.11 -51.58
CA ALA A 43 19.68 -43.64 -50.36
C ALA A 43 20.34 -42.48 -49.59
N ILE A 44 20.27 -42.53 -48.26
CA ILE A 44 20.76 -41.46 -47.39
C ILE A 44 22.11 -41.88 -46.83
N ASP A 45 23.16 -41.10 -47.13
CA ASP A 45 24.46 -41.24 -46.49
C ASP A 45 24.45 -40.48 -45.14
N PRO A 46 24.76 -41.13 -44.00
CA PRO A 46 24.91 -40.48 -42.70
C PRO A 46 25.85 -39.28 -42.70
N ASN A 47 26.87 -39.32 -43.56
CA ASN A 47 27.89 -38.27 -43.62
C ASN A 47 27.37 -36.98 -44.27
N GLU A 48 26.30 -37.06 -45.05
CA GLU A 48 25.66 -35.91 -45.70
C GLU A 48 24.58 -35.26 -44.82
N ILE A 49 24.23 -35.87 -43.68
CA ILE A 49 23.24 -35.29 -42.76
C ILE A 49 23.90 -34.13 -42.01
N VAL A 50 23.55 -32.91 -42.40
CA VAL A 50 23.93 -31.70 -41.67
C VAL A 50 23.06 -31.64 -40.40
N PRO A 51 23.65 -31.72 -39.19
CA PRO A 51 22.88 -31.54 -37.96
C PRO A 51 22.22 -30.17 -37.99
N PRO A 52 20.91 -30.04 -37.67
CA PRO A 52 20.28 -28.74 -37.61
C PRO A 52 21.03 -27.89 -36.60
N GLU A 53 21.69 -26.84 -37.08
CA GLU A 53 22.35 -25.87 -36.21
C GLU A 53 21.27 -25.32 -35.30
N ALA A 54 21.40 -25.62 -34.00
CA ALA A 54 20.40 -25.26 -33.01
C ALA A 54 20.24 -23.75 -33.05
N VAL A 55 19.18 -23.29 -33.71
CA VAL A 55 18.76 -21.89 -33.69
C VAL A 55 18.31 -21.65 -32.26
N ILE A 56 19.24 -21.24 -31.40
CA ILE A 56 18.93 -20.76 -30.07
C ILE A 56 17.91 -19.65 -30.31
N PRO A 57 16.65 -19.79 -29.86
CA PRO A 57 15.70 -18.71 -30.00
C PRO A 57 16.34 -17.51 -29.33
N VAL A 58 16.60 -16.46 -30.11
CA VAL A 58 16.96 -15.15 -29.57
C VAL A 58 15.76 -14.76 -28.73
N VAL A 59 15.85 -15.05 -27.43
CA VAL A 59 14.92 -14.54 -26.45
C VAL A 59 15.11 -13.04 -26.53
N GLU A 60 14.20 -12.38 -27.25
CA GLU A 60 14.13 -10.93 -27.27
C GLU A 60 14.04 -10.50 -25.81
N GLN A 61 15.16 -9.97 -25.30
CA GLN A 61 15.24 -9.46 -23.94
C GLN A 61 14.31 -8.26 -23.90
N VAL A 62 13.05 -8.51 -23.54
CA VAL A 62 12.08 -7.47 -23.21
C VAL A 62 12.75 -6.63 -22.14
N ALA A 63 13.14 -5.41 -22.52
CA ALA A 63 13.79 -4.49 -21.62
C ALA A 63 12.96 -4.41 -20.32
N PRO A 64 13.58 -4.54 -19.14
CA PRO A 64 12.84 -4.49 -17.89
C PRO A 64 12.04 -3.19 -17.85
N PRO A 65 10.76 -3.24 -17.47
CA PRO A 65 9.91 -2.06 -17.47
C PRO A 65 10.58 -0.97 -16.63
N PRO A 66 10.49 0.31 -17.04
CA PRO A 66 11.13 1.39 -16.33
C PRO A 66 10.71 1.38 -14.85
N PRO A 67 11.65 1.65 -13.91
CA PRO A 67 11.37 1.60 -12.49
C PRO A 67 10.21 2.56 -12.17
N LYS A 68 9.13 2.03 -11.62
CA LYS A 68 7.96 2.84 -11.25
C LYS A 68 8.36 3.80 -10.14
N GLU A 69 8.20 5.10 -10.37
CA GLU A 69 8.39 6.09 -9.32
C GLU A 69 7.26 5.96 -8.29
N TYR A 70 7.63 5.59 -7.07
CA TYR A 70 6.70 5.50 -5.96
C TYR A 70 6.61 6.84 -5.24
N ALA A 71 5.38 7.27 -4.93
CA ALA A 71 5.17 8.44 -4.09
C ALA A 71 5.73 8.17 -2.68
N ARG A 72 6.85 8.80 -2.34
CA ARG A 72 7.45 8.69 -1.01
C ARG A 72 6.60 9.44 0.01
N PHE A 73 6.42 8.85 1.18
CA PHE A 73 5.72 9.49 2.29
C PHE A 73 6.55 10.68 2.80
N SER A 74 5.96 11.88 2.76
CA SER A 74 6.63 13.09 3.25
C SER A 74 6.38 13.27 4.75
N TRP A 75 7.36 12.88 5.56
CA TRP A 75 7.32 13.05 7.02
C TRP A 75 7.04 14.50 7.46
N ASN A 76 7.60 15.47 6.73
CA ASN A 76 7.38 16.88 7.05
C ASN A 76 5.90 17.28 6.94
N ILE A 77 5.22 16.87 5.87
CA ILE A 77 3.78 17.18 5.68
C ILE A 77 2.95 16.51 6.79
N PHE A 78 3.30 15.28 7.14
CA PHE A 78 2.66 14.56 8.23
C PHE A 78 2.77 15.30 9.57
N PHE A 79 4.00 15.64 10.00
CA PHE A 79 4.20 16.32 11.29
C PHE A 79 3.58 17.72 11.32
N VAL A 80 3.63 18.47 10.22
CA VAL A 80 2.98 19.78 10.13
C VAL A 80 1.46 19.65 10.27
N THR A 81 0.86 18.69 9.55
CA THR A 81 -0.59 18.49 9.59
C THR A 81 -1.04 17.96 10.95
N LEU A 82 -0.27 17.04 11.55
CA LEU A 82 -0.47 16.56 12.91
C LEU A 82 -0.38 17.71 13.93
N GLY A 83 0.64 18.56 13.83
CA GLY A 83 0.82 19.72 14.70
C GLY A 83 -0.36 20.70 14.61
N ILE A 84 -0.76 21.07 13.39
CA ILE A 84 -1.93 21.93 13.15
C ILE A 84 -3.18 21.30 13.74
N TRP A 85 -3.38 19.99 13.54
CA TRP A 85 -4.53 19.27 14.07
C TRP A 85 -4.55 19.27 15.60
N LEU A 86 -3.43 18.99 16.27
CA LEU A 86 -3.32 19.01 17.73
C LEU A 86 -3.60 20.40 18.29
N VAL A 87 -3.05 21.45 17.68
CA VAL A 87 -3.32 22.84 18.06
C VAL A 87 -4.80 23.18 17.88
N ALA A 88 -5.39 22.83 16.74
CA ALA A 88 -6.81 23.05 16.47
C ALA A 88 -7.70 22.31 17.49
N ALA A 89 -7.35 21.07 17.84
CA ALA A 89 -8.06 20.28 18.83
C ALA A 89 -7.97 20.90 20.23
N LEU A 90 -6.79 21.36 20.65
CA LEU A 90 -6.59 22.04 21.91
C LEU A 90 -7.39 23.35 21.97
N ILE A 91 -7.34 24.16 20.93
CA ILE A 91 -8.11 25.41 20.84
C ILE A 91 -9.61 25.11 20.90
N ALA A 92 -10.09 24.14 20.12
CA ALA A 92 -11.50 23.75 20.11
C ALA A 92 -11.96 23.25 21.49
N GLN A 93 -11.14 22.45 22.17
CA GLN A 93 -11.46 21.94 23.51
C GLN A 93 -11.50 23.07 24.54
N ARG A 94 -10.58 24.03 24.46
CA ARG A 94 -10.53 25.19 25.38
C ARG A 94 -11.72 26.14 25.17
N LEU A 95 -12.13 26.36 23.93
CA LEU A 95 -13.15 27.36 23.60
C LEU A 95 -14.58 26.79 23.64
N LEU A 96 -14.79 25.58 23.13
CA LEU A 96 -16.14 25.01 22.95
C LEU A 96 -16.48 23.95 24.01
N GLY A 97 -15.50 23.47 24.78
CA GLY A 97 -15.65 22.35 25.68
C GLY A 97 -15.63 20.99 24.96
N PRO A 98 -15.51 19.88 25.71
CA PRO A 98 -15.20 18.56 25.16
C PRO A 98 -16.26 18.06 24.17
N VAL A 99 -17.55 18.18 24.50
CA VAL A 99 -18.64 17.66 23.66
C VAL A 99 -18.74 18.40 22.33
N LYS A 100 -18.81 19.74 22.38
CA LYS A 100 -18.94 20.56 21.16
C LYS A 100 -17.67 20.48 20.30
N SER A 101 -16.49 20.39 20.92
CA SER A 101 -15.23 20.24 20.18
C SER A 101 -15.19 18.95 19.35
N GLN A 102 -15.74 17.85 19.85
CA GLN A 102 -15.82 16.59 19.10
C GLN A 102 -16.69 16.72 17.85
N PHE A 103 -17.85 17.39 17.95
CA PHE A 103 -18.70 17.63 16.78
C PHE A 103 -18.02 18.53 15.75
N VAL A 104 -17.32 19.58 16.19
CA VAL A 104 -16.61 20.49 15.28
C VAL A 104 -15.44 19.80 14.61
N LEU A 105 -14.60 19.06 15.35
CA LEU A 105 -13.48 18.31 14.80
C LEU A 105 -13.95 17.19 13.88
N GLY A 106 -14.99 16.45 14.27
CA GLY A 106 -15.61 15.43 13.41
C GLY A 106 -16.20 16.02 12.13
N GLY A 107 -16.89 17.15 12.23
CA GLY A 107 -17.38 17.89 11.07
C GLY A 107 -16.25 18.34 10.14
N LEU A 108 -15.11 18.78 10.70
CA LEU A 108 -13.93 19.16 9.92
C LEU A 108 -13.30 17.95 9.19
N VAL A 109 -13.29 16.77 9.81
CA VAL A 109 -12.87 15.51 9.15
C VAL A 109 -13.79 15.15 7.98
N VAL A 110 -15.11 15.25 8.17
CA VAL A 110 -16.07 14.95 7.10
C VAL A 110 -15.95 15.95 5.96
N LEU A 111 -15.91 17.26 6.27
CA LEU A 111 -15.76 18.32 5.26
C LEU A 111 -14.44 18.20 4.50
N SER A 112 -13.33 17.95 5.20
CA SER A 112 -12.03 17.75 4.54
C SER A 112 -12.02 16.50 3.66
N SER A 113 -12.74 15.44 4.02
CA SER A 113 -12.88 14.25 3.17
C SER A 113 -13.70 14.52 1.90
N VAL A 114 -14.80 15.27 2.02
CA VAL A 114 -15.57 15.73 0.84
C VAL A 114 -14.73 16.64 -0.05
N TRP A 115 -13.90 17.49 0.55
CA TRP A 115 -12.95 18.31 -0.19
C TRP A 115 -11.91 17.46 -0.93
N VAL A 116 -11.33 16.44 -0.27
CA VAL A 116 -10.39 15.48 -0.90
C VAL A 116 -11.04 14.80 -2.10
N TYR A 117 -12.30 14.40 -2.01
CA TYR A 117 -13.02 13.82 -3.14
C TYR A 117 -13.10 14.78 -4.33
N ARG A 118 -13.51 16.03 -4.09
CA ARG A 118 -13.63 17.05 -5.14
C ARG A 118 -12.28 17.43 -5.74
N ASP A 119 -11.25 17.59 -4.92
CA ASP A 119 -9.88 17.90 -5.38
C ASP A 119 -9.30 16.72 -6.17
N ALA A 120 -9.55 15.48 -5.74
CA ALA A 120 -9.09 14.28 -6.45
C ALA A 120 -9.77 14.15 -7.82
N GLN A 121 -11.08 14.43 -7.90
CA GLN A 121 -11.78 14.50 -9.19
C GLN A 121 -11.22 15.60 -10.08
N ALA A 122 -11.05 16.82 -9.56
CA ALA A 122 -10.53 17.95 -10.34
C ALA A 122 -9.11 17.70 -10.87
N LYS A 123 -8.32 16.89 -10.17
CA LYS A 123 -6.94 16.53 -10.54
C LYS A 123 -6.81 15.21 -11.29
N ASN A 124 -7.92 14.57 -11.66
CA ASN A 124 -7.95 13.26 -12.33
C ASN A 124 -7.12 12.18 -11.60
N ILE A 125 -7.09 12.23 -10.27
CA ILE A 125 -6.40 11.20 -9.47
C ILE A 125 -7.22 9.91 -9.56
N PRO A 126 -6.61 8.75 -9.84
CA PRO A 126 -7.33 7.50 -9.95
C PRO A 126 -8.04 7.16 -8.63
N THR A 127 -9.27 6.67 -8.73
CA THR A 127 -10.09 6.24 -7.59
C THR A 127 -10.34 7.32 -6.52
N PRO A 128 -10.92 8.49 -6.87
CA PRO A 128 -11.13 9.60 -5.93
C PRO A 128 -11.98 9.19 -4.71
N PHE A 129 -12.91 8.25 -4.91
CA PHE A 129 -13.73 7.69 -3.83
C PHE A 129 -12.90 6.99 -2.75
N ARG A 130 -11.84 6.24 -3.12
CA ARG A 130 -10.99 5.53 -2.17
C ARG A 130 -10.19 6.49 -1.30
N TRP A 131 -9.71 7.59 -1.88
CA TRP A 131 -9.02 8.65 -1.15
C TRP A 131 -9.94 9.38 -0.17
N SER A 132 -11.16 9.70 -0.59
CA SER A 132 -12.18 10.26 0.30
C SER A 132 -12.50 9.33 1.46
N LEU A 133 -12.73 8.05 1.17
CA LEU A 133 -13.10 7.06 2.18
C LEU A 133 -11.95 6.80 3.17
N GLY A 134 -10.72 6.68 2.67
CA GLY A 134 -9.53 6.58 3.51
C GLY A 134 -9.33 7.81 4.39
N SER A 135 -9.66 9.01 3.89
CA SER A 135 -9.58 10.25 4.67
C SER A 135 -10.63 10.32 5.79
N VAL A 136 -11.83 9.75 5.60
CA VAL A 136 -12.82 9.66 6.68
C VAL A 136 -12.37 8.67 7.75
N LEU A 137 -11.85 7.51 7.35
CA LEU A 137 -11.56 6.41 8.28
C LEU A 137 -10.23 6.57 9.00
N LEU A 138 -9.18 6.98 8.29
CA LEU A 138 -7.82 7.14 8.80
C LEU A 138 -7.32 8.55 8.49
N TRP A 139 -8.09 9.56 8.87
CA TRP A 139 -7.79 10.97 8.59
C TRP A 139 -6.34 11.35 8.90
N MET A 140 -5.85 10.97 10.09
CA MET A 140 -4.50 11.30 10.56
C MET A 140 -3.37 10.82 9.62
N ILE A 141 -3.57 9.73 8.87
CA ILE A 141 -2.54 9.13 8.01
C ILE A 141 -2.82 9.44 6.54
N ILE A 142 -4.07 9.24 6.10
CA ILE A 142 -4.43 9.33 4.69
C ILE A 142 -4.51 10.79 4.22
N PHE A 143 -4.95 11.72 5.06
CA PHE A 143 -5.06 13.12 4.66
C PHE A 143 -3.69 13.77 4.39
N PRO A 144 -2.67 13.66 5.26
CA PRO A 144 -1.33 14.16 4.95
C PRO A 144 -0.68 13.43 3.76
N TRP A 145 -0.93 12.12 3.62
CA TRP A 145 -0.47 11.37 2.45
C TRP A 145 -1.09 11.93 1.16
N TYR A 146 -2.40 12.19 1.16
CA TYR A 146 -3.09 12.80 0.04
C TYR A 146 -2.48 14.17 -0.34
N LEU A 147 -2.15 15.00 0.66
CA LEU A 147 -1.49 16.28 0.41
C LEU A 147 -0.09 16.12 -0.21
N ALA A 148 0.67 15.11 0.20
CA ALA A 148 1.96 14.79 -0.43
C ALA A 148 1.77 14.35 -1.89
N ARG A 149 0.79 13.47 -2.13
CA ARG A 149 0.41 12.93 -3.44
C ARG A 149 -0.02 14.03 -4.42
N ARG A 150 -0.69 15.07 -3.93
CA ARG A 150 -1.15 16.22 -4.71
C ARG A 150 -0.03 16.92 -5.50
N ARG A 151 1.24 16.79 -5.06
CA ARG A 151 2.42 17.33 -5.76
C ARG A 151 2.87 16.48 -6.94
N THR A 152 2.57 15.18 -6.92
CA THR A 152 2.99 14.20 -7.93
C THR A 152 1.83 13.26 -8.28
N PRO A 153 0.82 13.73 -9.03
CA PRO A 153 -0.41 12.98 -9.27
C PRO A 153 -0.20 11.66 -10.02
N ASN A 154 0.89 11.52 -10.80
CA ASN A 154 1.13 10.38 -11.68
C ASN A 154 1.99 9.25 -11.08
N ALA A 155 2.65 9.45 -9.94
CA ALA A 155 3.44 8.38 -9.30
C ALA A 155 2.57 7.15 -8.96
N ALA A 156 3.08 5.95 -8.73
CA ALA A 156 2.22 4.85 -8.30
C ALA A 156 2.04 4.86 -6.78
N CYS A 157 0.80 4.71 -6.26
CA CYS A 157 0.56 4.55 -4.82
C CYS A 157 0.15 3.10 -4.48
N PRO A 158 1.07 2.22 -4.05
CA PRO A 158 0.77 0.79 -3.88
C PRO A 158 -0.27 0.51 -2.79
N PHE A 159 -0.39 1.38 -1.79
CA PHE A 159 -1.32 1.17 -0.67
C PHE A 159 -2.79 1.47 -1.04
N ILE A 160 -3.03 2.51 -1.84
CA ILE A 160 -4.39 2.95 -2.21
C ILE A 160 -4.75 2.51 -3.63
N GLU A 161 -3.79 2.50 -4.56
CA GLU A 161 -4.04 2.16 -5.96
C GLU A 161 -3.55 0.76 -6.32
N GLY A 162 -2.54 0.25 -5.61
CA GLY A 162 -1.97 -1.06 -5.90
C GLY A 162 -2.96 -2.22 -5.67
N GLU A 163 -2.66 -3.34 -6.31
CA GLU A 163 -3.23 -4.67 -6.03
C GLU A 163 -2.93 -5.17 -4.62
N GLY A 164 -2.30 -4.33 -3.79
CA GLY A 164 -2.06 -4.50 -2.36
C GLY A 164 -3.31 -4.93 -1.61
N GLY A 165 -3.47 -6.25 -1.56
CA GLY A 165 -4.26 -7.01 -0.62
C GLY A 165 -5.76 -6.83 -0.74
N ARG A 166 -6.44 -7.90 -1.19
CA ARG A 166 -7.81 -8.22 -0.78
C ARG A 166 -8.02 -7.90 0.73
N VAL A 167 -6.97 -8.13 1.54
CA VAL A 167 -6.83 -7.77 2.96
C VAL A 167 -7.03 -6.28 3.26
N ALA A 168 -6.35 -5.35 2.57
CA ALA A 168 -6.46 -3.92 2.86
C ALA A 168 -7.88 -3.42 2.55
N ARG A 169 -8.50 -3.94 1.47
CA ARG A 169 -9.91 -3.66 1.16
C ARG A 169 -10.82 -4.19 2.26
N THR A 170 -10.66 -5.43 2.67
CA THR A 170 -11.47 -6.04 3.73
C THR A 170 -11.32 -5.29 5.05
N LEU A 171 -10.09 -4.92 5.43
CA LEU A 171 -9.83 -4.16 6.66
C LEU A 171 -10.46 -2.76 6.61
N LEU A 172 -10.42 -2.09 5.47
CA LEU A 172 -11.07 -0.80 5.27
C LEU A 172 -12.59 -0.92 5.34
N PHE A 173 -13.19 -1.98 4.76
CA PHE A 173 -14.62 -2.27 4.90
C PHE A 173 -15.02 -2.58 6.35
N ILE A 174 -14.21 -3.34 7.08
CA ILE A 174 -14.45 -3.64 8.50
C ILE A 174 -14.41 -2.35 9.32
N LEU A 175 -13.39 -1.50 9.12
CA LEU A 175 -13.30 -0.21 9.80
C LEU A 175 -14.48 0.70 9.45
N LEU A 176 -14.91 0.72 8.19
CA LEU A 176 -16.09 1.46 7.77
C LEU A 176 -17.36 0.95 8.46
N PHE A 177 -17.55 -0.36 8.51
CA PHE A 177 -18.69 -0.96 9.17
C PHE A 177 -18.74 -0.60 10.67
N PHE A 178 -17.61 -0.73 11.38
CA PHE A 178 -17.53 -0.32 12.78
C PHE A 178 -17.76 1.18 12.98
N PHE A 179 -17.23 2.01 12.08
CA PHE A 179 -17.46 3.46 12.10
C PHE A 179 -18.94 3.79 11.91
N LEU A 180 -19.60 3.19 10.92
CA LEU A 180 -21.02 3.37 10.65
C LEU A 180 -21.89 2.87 11.81
N LEU A 181 -21.57 1.72 12.39
CA LEU A 181 -22.24 1.22 13.59
C LEU A 181 -22.07 2.18 14.78
N SER A 182 -20.87 2.73 14.98
CA SER A 182 -20.61 3.70 16.06
C SER A 182 -21.39 4.98 15.84
N ALA A 183 -21.41 5.50 14.61
CA ALA A 183 -22.21 6.66 14.23
C ALA A 183 -23.72 6.40 14.40
N LEU A 184 -24.20 5.23 13.99
CA LEU A 184 -25.58 4.81 14.20
C LEU A 184 -25.92 4.73 15.70
N MET A 185 -25.06 4.10 16.51
CA MET A 185 -25.25 4.04 17.96
C MET A 185 -25.23 5.41 18.62
N LEU A 186 -24.42 6.34 18.12
CA LEU A 186 -24.41 7.74 18.56
C LEU A 186 -25.71 8.46 18.20
N LEU A 187 -26.24 8.25 16.98
CA LEU A 187 -27.51 8.83 16.53
C LEU A 187 -28.72 8.23 17.27
N LEU A 188 -28.70 6.92 17.55
CA LEU A 188 -29.74 6.22 18.30
C LEU A 188 -29.73 6.58 19.79
N LYS A 189 -28.55 6.87 20.36
CA LYS A 189 -28.44 7.58 21.63
C LYS A 189 -28.75 9.06 21.43
N ALA A 190 -29.96 9.35 20.95
CA ALA A 190 -30.52 10.69 21.00
C ALA A 190 -30.34 11.25 22.43
N PRO A 191 -30.09 12.56 22.58
CA PRO A 191 -29.93 13.17 23.90
C PRO A 191 -31.16 12.80 24.73
N ARG A 192 -30.97 11.95 25.75
CA ARG A 192 -32.03 11.70 26.72
C ARG A 192 -32.36 13.09 27.25
N LYS A 193 -33.52 13.63 26.86
CA LYS A 193 -34.04 14.87 27.43
C LYS A 193 -33.91 14.68 28.94
N PRO A 194 -33.09 15.51 29.63
CA PRO A 194 -33.09 15.45 31.09
C PRO A 194 -34.55 15.62 31.46
N ALA A 195 -35.09 14.67 32.22
CA ALA A 195 -36.48 14.66 32.61
C ALA A 195 -36.74 15.94 33.40
N SER A 196 -37.21 16.96 32.68
CA SER A 196 -37.80 18.17 33.23
C SER A 196 -39.05 17.73 33.96
N GLY A 197 -38.91 17.44 35.25
CA GLY A 197 -40.02 16.94 36.04
C GLY A 197 -39.65 16.53 37.46
N GLY A 198 -38.59 17.08 38.04
CA GLY A 198 -38.41 17.07 39.48
C GLY A 198 -39.40 18.06 40.09
N LYS A 199 -40.62 17.59 40.35
CA LYS A 199 -41.59 18.28 41.21
C LYS A 199 -40.92 18.40 42.59
N THR A 200 -40.53 19.61 42.96
CA THR A 200 -40.13 19.95 44.33
C THR A 200 -41.22 19.53 45.28
N PRO A 201 -40.96 18.67 46.29
CA PRO A 201 -41.82 18.59 47.44
C PRO A 201 -41.65 19.90 48.20
N ASP A 202 -42.74 20.65 48.34
CA ASP A 202 -42.83 21.83 49.19
C ASP A 202 -42.43 21.45 50.62
N THR A 203 -41.15 21.63 50.95
CA THR A 203 -40.67 21.54 52.32
C THR A 203 -40.82 22.94 52.91
N HIS A 204 -42.02 23.21 53.40
CA HIS A 204 -42.23 24.24 54.41
C HIS A 204 -41.36 23.95 55.63
N GLY A 205 -40.53 24.90 56.06
CA GLY A 205 -40.04 24.90 57.44
C GLY A 205 -38.68 25.54 57.69
N SER A 206 -38.72 26.70 58.35
CA SER A 206 -37.72 27.22 59.29
C SER A 206 -36.39 27.80 58.78
N ALA A 207 -36.43 29.13 58.59
CA ALA A 207 -35.68 30.12 59.36
C ALA A 207 -34.25 29.82 59.88
N ALA A 208 -33.33 30.68 59.39
CA ALA A 208 -32.23 31.35 60.08
C ALA A 208 -30.89 30.58 60.33
N PRO A 209 -29.78 31.27 60.67
CA PRO A 209 -29.07 32.24 59.83
C PRO A 209 -27.54 32.00 59.79
N ALA A 210 -26.85 32.72 58.90
CA ALA A 210 -25.49 33.26 59.01
C ALA A 210 -24.41 32.47 59.79
N GLY A 211 -23.33 32.08 59.11
CA GLY A 211 -22.01 31.98 59.75
C GLY A 211 -20.94 31.15 59.02
N LYS A 212 -19.74 31.75 58.92
CA LYS A 212 -18.39 31.18 58.69
C LYS A 212 -18.05 30.76 57.26
N ILE A 213 -17.22 31.49 56.50
CA ILE A 213 -15.77 31.76 56.64
C ILE A 213 -14.94 30.49 56.82
N ALA A 214 -14.25 30.08 55.75
CA ALA A 214 -12.87 29.54 55.67
C ALA A 214 -12.64 29.12 54.20
N ALA A 215 -11.88 29.79 53.33
CA ALA A 215 -10.47 30.15 53.39
C ALA A 215 -9.58 28.96 53.81
N LEU A 216 -9.12 28.16 52.85
CA LEU A 216 -7.85 27.39 52.87
C LEU A 216 -7.50 27.08 51.39
N ARG A 217 -6.56 27.77 50.74
CA ARG A 217 -5.09 27.80 50.90
C ARG A 217 -4.41 26.70 50.07
N ASN A 218 -3.82 27.15 48.97
CA ASN A 218 -2.56 26.77 48.35
C ASN A 218 -1.88 25.47 48.82
N SER A 219 -1.54 24.63 47.83
CA SER A 219 -0.28 23.88 47.85
C SER A 219 0.26 23.73 46.43
N VAL A 220 1.08 24.72 46.08
CA VAL A 220 2.17 24.63 45.11
C VAL A 220 3.18 23.60 45.64
N ALA A 221 3.43 22.55 44.88
CA ALA A 221 4.65 21.75 44.92
C ALA A 221 5.00 21.54 43.43
N GLY A 222 6.02 22.16 42.86
CA GLY A 222 7.40 22.15 43.37
C GLY A 222 8.04 20.82 42.98
N GLN A 223 8.10 20.51 41.68
CA GLN A 223 8.79 19.33 41.19
C GLN A 223 10.16 19.74 40.63
N PRO A 224 11.27 19.21 41.17
CA PRO A 224 12.62 19.63 40.80
C PRO A 224 13.04 19.07 39.44
N LEU A 225 13.76 19.94 38.72
CA LEU A 225 14.51 19.66 37.51
C LEU A 225 15.63 18.65 37.84
N ALA A 226 15.51 17.41 37.37
CA ALA A 226 16.58 16.42 37.44
C ALA A 226 17.38 16.46 36.15
N SER A 227 18.60 16.96 36.27
CA SER A 227 19.66 17.01 35.27
C SER A 227 20.45 15.70 35.18
N ALA A 228 20.92 15.41 33.95
CA ALA A 228 22.10 14.61 33.56
C ALA A 228 22.00 13.06 33.64
N PRO A 229 22.85 12.27 32.92
CA PRO A 229 24.07 12.66 32.21
C PRO A 229 24.22 12.19 30.75
N SER A 230 25.20 12.83 30.13
CA SER A 230 25.93 12.44 28.93
C SER A 230 26.63 11.10 29.13
N GLU A 231 26.44 10.16 28.20
CA GLU A 231 27.38 9.07 27.97
C GLU A 231 27.82 9.10 26.51
N ALA A 232 29.12 9.34 26.36
CA ALA A 232 29.91 8.99 25.20
C ALA A 232 30.33 7.52 25.33
N SER A 233 30.29 6.77 24.22
CA SER A 233 31.13 5.59 23.94
C SER A 233 30.89 5.22 22.48
N GLN A 234 31.84 5.46 21.57
CA GLN A 234 32.96 4.56 21.25
C GLN A 234 32.49 3.16 20.83
N THR A 235 32.39 2.93 19.52
CA THR A 235 33.34 2.13 18.70
C THR A 235 32.94 2.21 17.23
#